data_AF-A0A9P4UT20-F1
#
_entry.id   AF-A0A9P4UT20-F1
#
_cell.length_a   1.000
_cell.length_b   1.000
_cell.length_c   1.000
_cell.angle_alpha   90.00
_cell.angle_beta   90.00
_cell.angle_gamma   90.00
#
_symmetry.space_group_name_H-M   'P 1'
#
loop_
_entity.id
_entity.type
_entity.pdbx_description
1 polymer ?
#
loop_
_entity_poly.entity_id
_entity_poly.type
_entity_poly.pdbx_seq_one_letter_code
_entity_poly.pdbx_strand_id
1 'polypeptide(L)'
;MVLLETSEEWQKQTSLLLEARPTSARITTKYNIPNLDAPKYQKPNKRKRDAANIETADGEKEAAPRVPKATLVLKTFCPESGVVLQYRTDRAQEVGRLIASLGRMGRRMAALPDAPEGWSTILAMQCVL
;
A
#
# COMPACT_ATOMS: atom_id res chain seq x y z
N MET A 1 -1.69 -0.16 20.00
CA MET A 1 -1.62 0.09 18.55
C MET A 1 -0.18 -0.12 18.14
N VAL A 2 0.11 -1.17 17.38
CA VAL A 2 1.48 -1.51 16.97
C VAL A 2 1.68 -0.97 15.56
N LEU A 3 2.64 -0.06 15.42
CA LEU A 3 3.10 0.41 14.11
C LEU A 3 4.22 -0.55 13.68
N LEU A 4 4.02 -1.23 12.57
CA LEU A 4 5.00 -2.15 12.00
C LEU A 4 5.85 -1.39 10.99
N GLU A 5 7.17 -1.58 11.05
CA GLU A 5 8.12 -0.92 10.14
C GLU A 5 8.21 -1.66 8.79
N THR A 6 7.95 -2.96 8.79
CA THR A 6 8.06 -3.80 7.59
C THR A 6 6.67 -4.17 7.04
N SER A 7 6.54 -4.14 5.71
CA SER A 7 5.30 -4.52 5.03
C SER A 7 5.01 -6.02 5.15
N GLU A 8 6.05 -6.85 5.16
CA GLU A 8 5.94 -8.31 5.22
C GLU A 8 5.45 -8.81 6.57
N GLU A 9 5.91 -8.20 7.66
CA GLU A 9 5.43 -8.52 8.99
C GLU A 9 3.96 -8.15 9.15
N TRP A 10 3.56 -6.97 8.64
CA TRP A 10 2.16 -6.57 8.62
C TRP A 10 1.29 -7.56 7.85
N GLN A 11 1.75 -8.06 6.70
CA GLN A 11 1.04 -9.06 5.92
C GLN A 11 0.89 -10.38 6.67
N LYS A 12 1.98 -10.92 7.23
CA LYS A 12 1.98 -12.18 7.99
C LYS A 12 1.07 -12.13 9.22
N GLN A 13 1.14 -11.05 9.98
CA GLN A 13 0.31 -10.89 11.17
C GLN A 13 -1.16 -10.68 10.79
N THR A 14 -1.43 -9.90 9.72
CA THR A 14 -2.80 -9.71 9.22
C THR A 14 -3.39 -11.02 8.69
N SER A 15 -2.63 -11.85 7.98
CA SER A 15 -3.12 -13.15 7.50
C SER A 15 -3.47 -14.09 8.65
N LEU A 16 -2.61 -14.16 9.67
CA LEU A 16 -2.86 -14.98 10.86
C LEU A 16 -4.12 -14.52 11.62
N LEU A 17 -4.35 -13.22 11.72
CA LEU A 17 -5.56 -12.67 12.33
C LEU A 17 -6.83 -12.98 11.52
N LEU A 18 -6.76 -12.91 10.19
CA LEU A 18 -7.88 -13.22 9.31
C LEU A 18 -8.24 -14.71 9.32
N GLU A 19 -7.24 -15.59 9.35
CA GLU A 19 -7.43 -17.04 9.47
C GLU A 19 -8.07 -17.41 10.80
N ALA A 20 -7.65 -16.79 11.90
CA ALA A 20 -8.23 -17.05 13.20
C ALA A 20 -9.70 -16.58 13.29
N ARG A 21 -10.05 -15.46 12.63
CA ARG A 21 -11.36 -14.81 12.78
C ARG A 21 -11.83 -14.13 11.48
N PRO A 22 -12.40 -14.88 10.53
CA PRO A 22 -12.81 -14.32 9.24
C PRO A 22 -13.96 -13.31 9.31
N THR A 23 -14.85 -13.43 10.30
CA THR A 23 -16.07 -12.61 10.41
C THR A 23 -15.89 -11.31 11.20
N SER A 24 -14.88 -11.23 12.07
CA SER A 24 -14.70 -10.14 13.03
C SER A 24 -13.54 -9.20 12.67
N ALA A 25 -12.47 -9.73 12.07
CA ALA A 25 -11.31 -8.94 11.67
C ALA A 25 -11.64 -8.06 10.46
N ARG A 26 -11.30 -6.77 10.53
CA ARG A 26 -11.53 -5.79 9.45
C ARG A 26 -10.25 -5.09 9.06
N ILE A 27 -10.01 -5.00 7.76
CA ILE A 27 -8.89 -4.24 7.19
C ILE A 27 -9.45 -2.92 6.64
N THR A 28 -8.80 -1.81 6.99
CA THR A 28 -9.10 -0.48 6.48
C THR A 28 -7.90 0.05 5.73
N THR A 29 -8.12 0.41 4.47
CA THR A 29 -7.10 1.03 3.62
C THR A 29 -7.45 2.50 3.44
N LYS A 30 -6.58 3.38 3.92
CA LYS A 30 -6.71 4.82 3.68
C LYS A 30 -5.65 5.23 2.68
N TYR A 31 -6.12 5.67 1.52
CA TYR A 31 -5.25 6.23 0.49
C TYR A 31 -5.39 7.74 0.47
N ASN A 32 -4.27 8.46 0.57
CA ASN A 32 -4.23 9.91 0.55
C ASN A 32 -3.42 10.38 -0.65
N ILE A 33 -4.11 10.86 -1.67
CA ILE A 33 -3.55 11.45 -2.87
C ILE A 33 -3.67 12.97 -2.70
N PRO A 34 -2.55 13.71 -2.56
CA PRO A 34 -2.64 15.17 -2.54
C PRO A 34 -2.92 15.67 -3.96
N ASN A 35 -3.92 16.55 -4.10
CA ASN A 35 -4.29 17.12 -5.39
C ASN A 35 -3.18 18.01 -5.94
N LEU A 36 -2.64 17.62 -7.10
CA LEU A 36 -1.67 18.39 -7.88
C LEU A 36 -2.23 19.75 -8.35
N ASP A 37 -3.55 19.85 -8.51
CA ASP A 37 -4.25 21.06 -8.97
C ASP A 37 -4.49 22.08 -7.86
N ALA A 38 -4.15 21.77 -6.61
CA ALA A 38 -4.29 22.74 -5.54
C ALA A 38 -3.29 23.91 -5.76
N PRO A 39 -3.70 25.17 -5.54
CA PRO A 39 -2.88 26.37 -5.79
C PRO A 39 -1.60 26.42 -4.92
N LYS A 40 -1.47 25.52 -3.95
CA LYS A 40 -0.29 25.32 -3.11
C LYS A 40 0.84 24.59 -3.82
N TYR A 41 0.55 23.76 -4.84
CA TYR A 41 1.52 22.96 -5.60
C TYR A 41 1.77 23.51 -7.01
N GLN A 42 0.89 24.37 -7.53
CA GLN A 42 1.03 25.00 -8.85
C GLN A 42 2.02 26.20 -8.89
N LYS A 43 2.71 26.55 -7.79
CA LYS A 43 3.69 27.66 -7.81
C LYS A 43 5.07 27.13 -8.24
N PRO A 44 5.52 27.37 -9.49
CA PRO A 44 6.89 27.04 -9.88
C PRO A 44 7.85 27.97 -9.13
N ASN A 45 8.64 27.42 -8.20
CA ASN A 45 9.70 28.17 -7.55
C ASN A 45 10.85 28.33 -8.57
N LYS A 46 10.85 29.43 -9.33
CA LYS A 46 12.01 29.84 -10.14
C LYS A 46 13.20 30.08 -9.20
N ARG A 47 14.08 29.10 -9.06
CA ARG A 47 15.44 29.34 -8.53
C ARG A 47 16.47 28.69 -9.44
N LYS A 48 17.05 29.59 -10.25
CA LYS A 48 18.43 29.67 -10.75
C LYS A 48 19.24 28.37 -10.81
N ARG A 49 19.52 27.98 -12.05
CA ARG A 49 20.63 27.14 -12.55
C ARG A 49 21.97 27.72 -12.07
N ASP A 50 22.89 26.90 -11.55
CA ASP A 50 24.34 26.95 -11.85
C ASP A 50 25.14 25.79 -11.18
N ALA A 51 25.76 24.98 -12.07
CA ALA A 51 27.04 24.26 -12.08
C ALA A 51 27.60 23.39 -10.91
N ALA A 52 28.02 22.18 -11.33
CA ALA A 52 29.30 21.48 -11.08
C ALA A 52 29.48 20.50 -9.88
N ASN A 53 29.22 19.23 -10.19
CA ASN A 53 29.96 17.96 -9.91
C ASN A 53 31.09 17.93 -8.84
N ILE A 54 31.01 16.96 -7.90
CA ILE A 54 32.03 15.93 -7.56
C ILE A 54 31.37 14.85 -6.67
N GLU A 55 31.58 13.59 -7.06
CA GLU A 55 31.06 12.34 -6.50
C GLU A 55 31.75 11.95 -5.18
N THR A 56 31.04 11.27 -4.25
CA THR A 56 31.34 9.94 -3.67
C THR A 56 30.46 9.67 -2.42
N ALA A 57 29.76 8.52 -2.46
CA ALA A 57 29.15 7.73 -1.37
C ALA A 57 27.84 8.20 -0.69
N ASP A 58 26.92 7.21 -0.56
CA ASP A 58 25.65 7.15 0.18
C ASP A 58 24.39 7.77 -0.49
N GLY A 59 23.89 7.10 -1.53
CA GLY A 59 22.61 7.39 -2.20
C GLY A 59 21.38 6.95 -1.37
N GLU A 60 20.24 7.64 -1.37
CA GLU A 60 19.87 8.83 -2.13
C GLU A 60 18.68 9.53 -1.43
N LYS A 61 18.97 10.68 -0.82
CA LYS A 61 17.96 11.74 -0.61
C LYS A 61 17.83 12.50 -1.93
N GLU A 62 17.08 11.95 -2.88
CA GLU A 62 16.83 12.67 -4.14
C GLU A 62 15.65 13.63 -4.00
N ALA A 63 15.97 14.92 -4.03
CA ALA A 63 15.04 16.01 -4.21
C ALA A 63 14.58 16.08 -5.69
N ALA A 64 13.75 15.12 -6.10
CA ALA A 64 12.91 15.25 -7.29
C ALA A 64 11.88 16.39 -7.08
N PRO A 65 11.28 16.98 -8.15
CA PRO A 65 10.23 18.00 -7.98
C PRO A 65 9.22 17.50 -6.97
N ARG A 66 8.67 18.39 -6.14
CA ARG A 66 7.71 18.04 -5.07
C ARG A 66 6.38 17.58 -5.69
N VAL A 67 6.42 16.51 -6.47
CA VAL A 67 5.26 15.73 -6.84
C VAL A 67 4.71 15.25 -5.50
N PRO A 68 3.44 15.55 -5.20
CA PRO A 68 2.82 15.18 -3.96
C PRO A 68 2.95 13.67 -3.78
N LYS A 69 3.74 13.27 -2.79
CA LYS A 69 3.91 11.86 -2.44
C LYS A 69 2.59 11.37 -1.87
N ALA A 70 1.93 10.46 -2.58
CA ALA A 70 0.74 9.78 -2.08
C ALA A 70 1.14 8.87 -0.92
N THR A 71 0.29 8.80 0.10
CA THR A 71 0.54 7.97 1.29
C THR A 71 -0.54 6.92 1.42
N LEU A 72 -0.12 5.68 1.68
CA LEU A 72 -1.01 4.55 1.95
C LEU A 72 -0.89 4.17 3.42
N VAL A 73 -2.01 4.16 4.12
CA VAL A 73 -2.10 3.65 5.50
C VAL A 73 -3.02 2.45 5.53
N LEU A 74 -2.47 1.32 5.94
CA LEU A 74 -3.19 0.07 6.14
C LEU A 74 -3.37 -0.13 7.64
N LYS A 75 -4.61 -0.39 8.05
CA LYS A 75 -4.97 -0.67 9.44
C LYS A 75 -5.77 -1.96 9.50
N THR A 76 -5.32 -2.91 10.31
CA THR A 76 -6.07 -4.13 10.63
C THR A 76 -6.56 -4.02 12.06
N PHE A 77 -7.87 -4.14 12.27
CA PHE A 77 -8.51 -4.05 13.58
C PHE A 77 -9.39 -5.27 13.83
N CYS A 78 -9.24 -5.87 15.02
CA CYS A 78 -10.11 -6.92 15.53
C CYS A 78 -10.77 -6.45 16.83
N PRO A 79 -12.11 -6.36 16.93
CA PRO A 79 -12.80 -5.91 18.13
C PRO A 79 -12.67 -6.88 19.31
N GLU A 80 -12.63 -8.19 19.05
CA GLU A 80 -12.58 -9.24 20.08
C GLU A 80 -11.22 -9.29 20.80
N SER A 81 -10.14 -9.13 20.05
CA SER A 81 -8.77 -9.21 20.59
C SER A 81 -8.21 -7.84 20.98
N GLY A 82 -8.85 -6.74 20.58
CA GLY A 82 -8.35 -5.38 20.80
C GLY A 82 -7.04 -5.05 20.06
N VAL A 83 -6.54 -5.95 19.21
CA VAL A 83 -5.28 -5.77 18.47
C VAL A 83 -5.51 -4.86 17.28
N VAL A 84 -4.63 -3.85 17.16
CA VAL A 84 -4.60 -2.91 16.05
C VAL A 84 -3.20 -2.88 15.46
N LEU A 85 -3.08 -3.38 14.23
CA LEU A 85 -1.86 -3.34 13.44
C LEU A 85 -1.96 -2.20 12.42
N GLN A 86 -0.93 -1.39 12.33
CA GLN A 86 -0.87 -0.29 11.36
C GLN A 86 0.44 -0.36 10.57
N TYR A 87 0.35 -0.15 9.26
CA TYR A 87 1.48 0.00 8.36
C TYR A 87 1.28 1.22 7.48
N ARG A 88 2.33 2.02 7.29
CA ARG A 88 2.32 3.22 6.44
C ARG A 88 3.46 3.13 5.44
N THR A 89 3.17 3.37 4.17
CA THR A 89 4.19 3.50 3.12
C THR A 89 3.94 4.74 2.26
N ASP A 90 5.05 5.30 1.79
CA ASP A 90 5.11 6.43 0.86
C ASP A 90 5.77 6.02 -0.48
N ARG A 91 6.14 4.73 -0.62
CA ARG A 91 6.84 4.17 -1.79
C ARG A 91 5.83 3.62 -2.81
N ALA A 92 5.80 4.20 -4.00
CA ALA A 92 4.85 3.82 -5.05
C ALA A 92 4.96 2.35 -5.48
N GLN A 93 6.18 1.80 -5.53
CA GLN A 93 6.43 0.40 -5.91
C GLN A 93 5.84 -0.59 -4.88
N GLU A 94 5.83 -0.22 -3.60
CA GLU A 94 5.28 -1.07 -2.53
C GLU A 94 3.75 -1.05 -2.52
N VAL A 95 3.11 0.07 -2.89
CA VAL A 95 1.64 0.19 -2.92
C VAL A 95 1.01 -0.84 -3.86
N GLY A 96 1.55 -1.00 -5.07
CA GLY A 96 1.04 -1.98 -6.03
C GLY A 96 1.12 -3.41 -5.51
N ARG A 97 2.28 -3.78 -4.92
CA ARG A 97 2.48 -5.08 -4.28
C ARG A 97 1.50 -5.31 -3.13
N LEU A 98 1.30 -4.30 -2.28
CA LEU A 98 0.40 -4.37 -1.12
C LEU A 98 -1.07 -4.58 -1.53
N ILE A 99 -1.53 -3.89 -2.57
CA ILE A 99 -2.90 -4.05 -3.09
C ILE A 99 -3.10 -5.45 -3.68
N ALA A 100 -2.12 -5.97 -4.42
CA ALA A 100 -2.17 -7.34 -4.93
C ALA A 100 -2.24 -8.37 -3.79
N SER A 101 -1.42 -8.20 -2.74
CA SER A 101 -1.48 -9.05 -1.54
C SER A 101 -2.82 -8.93 -0.79
N LEU A 102 -3.40 -7.73 -0.74
CA LEU A 102 -4.72 -7.50 -0.13
C LEU A 102 -5.83 -8.23 -0.89
N GLY A 103 -5.74 -8.33 -2.22
CA GLY A 103 -6.66 -9.15 -3.02
C GLY A 103 -6.67 -10.63 -2.62
N ARG A 104 -5.50 -11.20 -2.27
CA ARG A 104 -5.40 -12.57 -1.75
C ARG A 104 -6.02 -12.69 -0.35
N MET A 105 -5.68 -11.75 0.55
CA MET A 105 -6.24 -11.74 1.91
C MET A 105 -7.76 -11.51 1.93
N GLY A 106 -8.30 -10.76 0.97
CA GLY A 106 -9.74 -10.55 0.81
C GLY A 106 -10.51 -11.85 0.52
N ARG A 107 -9.89 -12.79 -0.20
CA ARG A 107 -10.49 -14.13 -0.42
C ARG A 107 -10.57 -14.93 0.89
N ARG A 108 -9.51 -14.88 1.71
CA ARG A 108 -9.48 -15.50 3.04
C ARG A 108 -10.50 -14.87 3.98
N MET A 109 -10.67 -13.56 3.93
CA MET A 109 -11.70 -12.83 4.67
C MET A 109 -13.12 -13.23 4.26
N ALA A 110 -13.34 -13.51 2.96
CA ALA A 110 -14.62 -13.98 2.43
C ALA A 110 -14.88 -15.48 2.66
N ALA A 111 -13.98 -16.19 3.36
CA ALA A 111 -14.01 -17.65 3.54
C ALA A 111 -14.11 -18.43 2.20
N LEU A 112 -13.68 -17.80 1.10
CA LEU A 112 -13.62 -18.46 -0.20
C LEU A 112 -12.37 -19.34 -0.25
N PRO A 113 -12.43 -20.53 -0.87
CA PRO A 113 -11.25 -21.35 -1.07
C PRO A 113 -10.20 -20.54 -1.85
N ASP A 114 -8.93 -20.70 -1.48
CA ASP A 114 -7.79 -20.09 -2.16
C ASP A 114 -7.79 -20.59 -3.63
N ALA A 115 -8.47 -19.88 -4.52
CA ALA A 115 -8.53 -20.28 -5.93
C ALA A 115 -7.15 -20.08 -6.55
N PRO A 116 -6.54 -21.13 -7.14
CA PRO A 116 -5.20 -21.04 -7.71
C PRO A 116 -5.17 -19.96 -8.78
N GLU A 117 -4.11 -19.16 -8.75
CA GLU A 117 -3.83 -18.09 -9.72
C GLU A 117 -3.84 -18.66 -11.14
N GLY A 118 -4.98 -18.54 -11.82
CA GLY A 118 -5.18 -19.09 -13.17
C GLY A 118 -6.65 -19.04 -13.63
N TRP A 119 -7.61 -19.14 -12.71
CA TRP A 119 -9.03 -19.19 -13.10
C TRP A 119 -9.71 -17.82 -13.28
N SER A 120 -9.16 -16.74 -12.72
CA SER A 120 -9.76 -15.40 -12.88
C SER A 120 -9.64 -14.84 -14.30
N THR A 121 -8.59 -15.21 -15.04
CA THR A 121 -8.41 -14.76 -16.44
C THR A 121 -9.19 -15.66 -17.40
N ILE A 122 -9.32 -16.95 -17.10
CA ILE A 122 -9.99 -17.92 -17.97
C ILE A 122 -11.52 -17.77 -17.92
N LEU A 123 -12.11 -17.55 -16.74
CA LEU A 123 -13.56 -17.36 -16.60
C LEU A 123 -14.06 -16.03 -17.19
N ALA A 124 -13.22 -14.99 -17.24
CA ALA A 124 -13.57 -13.74 -17.91
C ALA A 124 -13.61 -13.88 -19.44
N MET A 125 -12.84 -14.81 -20.01
CA MET A 125 -12.80 -15.06 -21.46
C MET A 125 -13.88 -16.04 -21.92
N GLN A 126 -14.37 -16.91 -21.03
CA GLN A 126 -15.43 -17.89 -21.35
C GLN A 126 -16.84 -17.26 -21.46
N CYS A 127 -17.03 -16.01 -21.00
CA CYS A 127 -18.33 -15.32 -21.03
C CYS A 127 -18.52 -14.40 -22.26
N VAL A 128 -17.58 -14.42 -23.22
CA VAL A 128 -17.62 -13.59 -24.45
C VAL A 128 -17.77 -14.46 -25.72
N LEU A 129 -18.18 -15.73 -25.57
CA LEU A 129 -18.51 -16.63 -26.69
C LEU A 129 -19.89 -17.24 -26.50
#